data_AF-A0A948AXV9-F1
#
_entry.id   AF-A0A948AXV9-F1
#
_cell.length_a   1.000
_cell.length_b   1.000
_cell.length_c   1.000
_cell.angle_alpha   90.00
_cell.angle_beta   90.00
_cell.angle_gamma   90.00
#
_symmetry.space_group_name_H-M   'P 1'
#
loop_
_entity.id
_entity.type
_entity.pdbx_description
1 polymer ?
#
loop_
_entity_poly.entity_id
_entity_poly.type
_entity_poly.pdbx_seq_one_letter_code
_entity_poly.pdbx_strand_id
1 'polypeptide(L)'
;MDAFTIAIDTREQRPYEFDGAQVVTLPTGDYSIVGLEDRVTIERKTRTDAYGSLGYGRARFRREFERLTEYDYAVVVVEDTVSGFLHRPAHSKMNPRSALGSLLAWSVRYRVPVFFAGDREHGRALTRKLLEMYWKYRGEVWCERTGS
;
A
#
# COMPACT_ATOMS: atom_id res chain seq x y z
N MET A 1 18.36 16.60 -8.19
CA MET A 1 17.78 15.58 -7.31
C MET A 1 18.04 14.26 -7.98
N ASP A 2 18.74 13.35 -7.30
CA ASP A 2 18.92 12.00 -7.84
C ASP A 2 17.54 11.37 -8.05
N ALA A 3 17.27 11.01 -9.30
CA ALA A 3 16.03 10.36 -9.68
C ALA A 3 16.02 8.94 -9.10
N PHE A 4 14.93 8.56 -8.44
CA PHE A 4 14.72 7.17 -8.02
C PHE A 4 14.04 6.38 -9.14
N THR A 5 14.23 5.07 -9.14
CA THR A 5 13.54 4.16 -10.05
C THR A 5 12.47 3.39 -9.28
N ILE A 6 11.24 3.34 -9.81
CA ILE A 6 10.15 2.58 -9.21
C ILE A 6 10.37 1.09 -9.50
N ALA A 7 10.32 0.28 -8.46
CA ALA A 7 10.25 -1.17 -8.55
C ALA A 7 8.78 -1.61 -8.56
N ILE A 8 8.43 -2.55 -9.44
CA ILE A 8 7.09 -3.15 -9.57
C ILE A 8 7.21 -4.64 -9.29
N ASP A 9 6.37 -5.17 -8.40
CA ASP A 9 6.39 -6.59 -8.07
C ASP A 9 6.00 -7.47 -9.27
N THR A 10 6.77 -8.53 -9.50
CA THR A 10 6.52 -9.53 -10.56
C THR A 10 5.14 -10.21 -10.51
N ARG A 11 4.45 -10.22 -9.37
CA ARG A 11 3.15 -10.88 -9.18
C ARG A 11 1.98 -9.93 -9.42
N GLU A 12 2.22 -8.63 -9.52
CA GLU A 12 1.17 -7.64 -9.74
C GLU A 12 0.62 -7.77 -11.16
N GLN A 13 -0.63 -8.20 -11.28
CA GLN A 13 -1.23 -8.57 -12.58
C GLN A 13 -1.69 -7.36 -13.39
N ARG A 14 -1.99 -6.25 -12.72
CA ARG A 14 -2.49 -5.02 -13.34
C ARG A 14 -1.69 -3.82 -12.87
N PRO A 15 -0.37 -3.82 -13.11
CA PRO A 15 0.51 -2.80 -12.57
C PRO A 15 0.16 -1.43 -13.13
N TYR A 16 0.43 -0.39 -12.35
CA TYR A 16 0.48 0.97 -12.85
C TYR A 16 1.66 1.13 -13.82
N GLU A 17 1.49 2.01 -14.80
CA GLU A 17 2.56 2.36 -15.73
C GLU A 17 3.36 3.55 -15.23
N PHE A 18 4.68 3.34 -15.09
CA PHE A 18 5.64 4.36 -14.70
C PHE A 18 6.85 4.31 -15.64
N ASP A 19 7.23 5.46 -16.18
CA ASP A 19 8.39 5.57 -17.07
C ASP A 19 9.67 5.15 -16.35
N GLY A 20 10.43 4.26 -16.99
CA GLY A 20 11.71 3.75 -16.47
C GLY A 20 11.61 2.79 -15.29
N ALA A 21 10.40 2.36 -14.90
CA ALA A 21 10.23 1.39 -13.82
C ALA A 21 10.82 0.01 -14.15
N GLN A 22 11.25 -0.70 -13.11
CA GLN A 22 11.79 -2.04 -13.21
C GLN A 22 10.86 -3.07 -12.58
N VAL A 23 10.65 -4.19 -13.28
CA VAL A 23 9.90 -5.33 -12.75
C VAL A 23 10.86 -6.22 -11.98
N VAL A 24 10.61 -6.42 -10.68
CA VAL A 24 11.45 -7.19 -9.76
C VAL A 24 10.59 -8.01 -8.81
N THR A 25 11.14 -9.01 -8.14
CA THR A 25 10.42 -9.73 -7.08
C THR A 25 10.59 -8.98 -5.76
N LEU A 26 9.49 -8.44 -5.23
CA LEU A 26 9.48 -7.77 -3.93
C LEU A 26 9.21 -8.76 -2.78
N PRO A 27 9.79 -8.56 -1.59
CA PRO A 27 9.45 -9.36 -0.42
C PRO A 27 7.95 -9.24 -0.05
N THR A 28 7.41 -8.02 -0.07
CA THR A 28 6.00 -7.72 0.17
C THR A 28 5.58 -6.41 -0.52
N GLY A 29 4.29 -6.30 -0.87
CA GLY A 29 3.71 -5.15 -1.57
C GLY A 29 3.89 -5.19 -3.08
N ASP A 30 3.34 -4.19 -3.76
CA ASP A 30 3.26 -4.13 -5.23
C ASP A 30 4.25 -3.14 -5.84
N TYR A 31 4.62 -2.09 -5.11
CA TYR A 31 5.55 -1.06 -5.59
C TYR A 31 6.56 -0.67 -4.52
N SER A 32 7.79 -0.40 -4.94
CA SER A 32 8.87 0.07 -4.08
C SER A 32 9.84 0.97 -4.86
N ILE A 33 11.02 1.24 -4.32
CA ILE A 33 12.13 1.91 -4.96
C ILE A 33 13.26 0.89 -5.16
N VAL A 34 13.85 0.87 -6.36
CA VAL A 34 15.00 0.02 -6.67
C VAL A 34 16.16 0.32 -5.70
N GLY A 35 16.69 -0.72 -5.06
CA GLY A 35 17.74 -0.64 -4.03
C GLY A 35 17.24 -0.30 -2.62
N LEU A 36 15.92 -0.19 -2.41
CA LEU A 36 15.27 0.07 -1.12
C LEU A 36 14.01 -0.82 -0.93
N GLU A 37 14.00 -2.00 -1.55
CA GLU A 37 12.87 -2.95 -1.61
C GLU A 37 12.47 -3.52 -0.24
N ASP A 38 13.37 -3.43 0.75
CA ASP A 38 13.18 -3.82 2.15
C ASP A 38 12.85 -2.62 3.06
N ARG A 39 12.84 -1.38 2.53
CA ARG A 39 12.67 -0.15 3.33
C ARG A 39 11.36 0.57 3.08
N VAL A 40 10.91 0.63 1.83
CA VAL A 40 9.63 1.25 1.46
C VAL A 40 8.77 0.32 0.64
N THR A 41 7.46 0.31 0.89
CA THR A 41 6.53 -0.47 0.06
C THR A 41 5.14 0.14 0.00
N ILE A 42 4.51 0.04 -1.17
CA ILE A 42 3.12 0.41 -1.43
C ILE A 42 2.35 -0.86 -1.79
N GLU A 43 1.32 -1.17 -1.01
CA GLU A 43 0.32 -2.20 -1.32
C GLU A 43 -0.86 -1.54 -2.04
N ARG A 44 -1.13 -1.93 -3.28
CA ARG A 44 -2.27 -1.45 -4.04
C ARG A 44 -3.47 -2.36 -3.81
N LYS A 45 -4.64 -1.77 -3.59
CA LYS A 45 -5.89 -2.53 -3.43
C LYS A 45 -7.01 -1.92 -4.27
N THR A 46 -7.74 -2.75 -4.99
CA THR A 46 -9.08 -2.36 -5.43
C THR A 46 -10.09 -2.51 -4.28
N ARG A 47 -11.26 -1.88 -4.40
CA ARG A 47 -12.38 -2.13 -3.45
C ARG A 47 -12.70 -3.62 -3.35
N THR A 48 -12.79 -4.33 -4.48
CA THR A 48 -13.09 -5.77 -4.50
C THR A 48 -12.04 -6.57 -3.71
N ASP A 49 -10.76 -6.30 -3.96
CA ASP A 49 -9.66 -7.01 -3.28
C ASP A 49 -9.60 -6.70 -1.79
N ALA A 50 -9.89 -5.46 -1.39
CA ALA A 50 -10.00 -5.08 0.00
C ALA A 50 -11.11 -5.87 0.73
N TYR A 51 -12.31 -5.97 0.15
CA TYR A 51 -13.39 -6.77 0.73
C TYR A 51 -13.06 -8.27 0.76
N GLY A 52 -12.44 -8.80 -0.29
CA GLY A 52 -12.00 -10.19 -0.35
C GLY A 52 -10.99 -10.52 0.77
N SER A 53 -10.02 -9.64 0.97
CA SER A 53 -9.03 -9.77 2.04
C SER A 53 -9.58 -9.56 3.44
N LEU A 54 -10.61 -8.72 3.64
CA LEU A 54 -11.22 -8.55 4.96
C LEU A 54 -12.16 -9.70 5.32
N GLY A 55 -12.75 -10.36 4.31
CA GLY A 55 -13.61 -11.53 4.45
C GLY A 55 -12.81 -12.84 4.53
N TYR A 56 -12.88 -13.63 3.45
CA TYR A 56 -12.28 -14.96 3.40
C TYR A 56 -10.74 -14.92 3.47
N GLY A 57 -10.12 -13.87 2.93
CA GLY A 57 -8.67 -13.68 2.90
C GLY A 57 -8.05 -13.15 4.20
N ARG A 58 -8.82 -13.00 5.28
CA ARG A 58 -8.40 -12.23 6.48
C ARG A 58 -7.13 -12.72 7.14
N ALA A 59 -6.93 -14.04 7.22
CA ALA A 59 -5.71 -14.60 7.80
C ALA A 59 -4.47 -14.30 6.95
N ARG A 60 -4.60 -14.31 5.62
CA ARG A 60 -3.52 -13.93 4.70
C ARG A 60 -3.23 -12.44 4.80
N PHE A 61 -4.28 -11.62 4.76
CA PHE A 61 -4.15 -10.16 4.84
C PHE A 61 -3.51 -9.71 6.16
N ARG A 62 -3.79 -10.40 7.26
CA ARG A 62 -3.14 -10.12 8.55
C ARG A 62 -1.64 -10.34 8.48
N ARG A 63 -1.20 -11.45 7.88
CA ARG A 63 0.24 -11.74 7.69
C ARG A 63 0.91 -10.74 6.76
N GLU A 64 0.19 -10.22 5.77
CA GLU A 64 0.68 -9.13 4.93
C GLU A 64 0.92 -7.88 5.77
N PHE A 65 -0.07 -7.43 6.56
CA PHE A 65 0.11 -6.30 7.48
C PHE A 65 1.22 -6.49 8.51
N GLU A 66 1.39 -7.70 9.06
CA GLU A 66 2.50 -8.02 9.97
C GLU A 66 3.87 -7.90 9.28
N ARG A 67 3.98 -8.21 7.99
CA ARG A 67 5.23 -7.97 7.24
C ARG A 67 5.45 -6.50 6.93
N LEU A 68 4.37 -5.76 6.66
CA LEU A 68 4.43 -4.32 6.37
C LEU A 68 4.98 -3.50 7.56
N THR A 69 4.87 -3.99 8.80
CA THR A 69 5.39 -3.27 9.97
C THR A 69 6.92 -3.24 10.07
N GLU A 70 7.61 -4.11 9.32
CA GLU A 70 9.08 -4.19 9.32
C GLU A 70 9.73 -3.13 8.41
N TYR A 71 8.94 -2.48 7.56
CA TYR A 71 9.39 -1.45 6.64
C TYR A 71 9.53 -0.10 7.36
N ASP A 72 10.51 0.70 6.94
CA ASP A 72 10.62 2.10 7.40
C ASP A 72 9.35 2.88 7.03
N TYR A 73 8.78 2.60 5.85
CA TYR A 73 7.52 3.14 5.40
C TYR A 73 6.73 2.13 4.55
N ALA A 74 5.60 1.67 5.08
CA ALA A 74 4.63 0.86 4.35
C ALA A 74 3.27 1.53 4.35
N VAL A 75 2.53 1.42 3.24
CA VAL A 75 1.22 2.04 3.09
C VAL A 75 0.34 1.26 2.13
N VAL A 76 -0.96 1.24 2.42
CA VAL A 76 -1.97 0.66 1.52
C VAL A 76 -2.70 1.77 0.78
N VAL A 77 -2.74 1.69 -0.54
CA VAL A 77 -3.48 2.61 -1.42
C VAL A 77 -4.68 1.88 -1.99
N VAL A 78 -5.88 2.32 -1.61
CA VAL A 78 -7.16 1.79 -2.09
C VAL A 78 -7.65 2.64 -3.26
N GLU A 79 -7.87 2.03 -4.43
CA GLU A 79 -8.46 2.64 -5.63
C GLU A 79 -9.97 2.80 -5.49
N ASP A 80 -10.41 3.52 -4.46
CA ASP A 80 -11.80 3.94 -4.30
C ASP A 80 -11.83 5.21 -3.45
N THR A 81 -12.98 5.88 -3.43
CA THR A 81 -13.29 6.88 -2.40
C THR A 81 -13.84 6.19 -1.15
N VAL A 82 -13.85 6.87 -0.01
CA VAL A 82 -14.52 6.33 1.20
C VAL A 82 -16.01 6.09 0.92
N SER A 83 -16.67 7.00 0.18
CA SER A 83 -18.09 6.84 -0.20
C SER A 83 -18.30 5.62 -1.10
N GLY A 84 -17.49 5.46 -2.15
CA GLY A 84 -17.54 4.31 -3.05
C GLY A 84 -17.21 3.00 -2.34
N PHE A 85 -16.26 3.00 -1.40
CA PHE A 85 -15.94 1.85 -0.56
C PHE A 85 -17.12 1.38 0.30
N LEU A 86 -17.97 2.31 0.75
CA LEU A 86 -19.19 1.99 1.51
C LEU A 86 -20.28 1.36 0.63
N HIS A 87 -20.12 1.34 -0.69
CA HIS A 87 -20.93 0.52 -1.58
C HIS A 87 -20.29 -0.86 -1.68
N ARG A 88 -20.86 -1.88 -1.03
CA ARG A 88 -20.28 -3.23 -1.03
C ARG A 88 -20.22 -3.84 -2.44
N PRO A 89 -19.20 -4.63 -2.79
CA PRO A 89 -19.21 -5.45 -4.00
C PRO A 89 -20.34 -6.49 -3.97
N ALA A 90 -20.92 -6.81 -5.12
CA ALA A 90 -22.08 -7.72 -5.22
C ALA A 90 -21.84 -9.11 -4.61
N HIS A 91 -20.61 -9.64 -4.74
CA HIS A 91 -20.22 -10.95 -4.22
C HIS A 91 -19.92 -10.93 -2.70
N SER A 92 -19.84 -9.76 -2.06
CA SER A 92 -19.51 -9.64 -0.64
C SER A 92 -20.76 -9.64 0.25
N LYS A 93 -20.72 -10.47 1.29
CA LYS A 93 -21.74 -10.49 2.36
C LYS A 93 -21.37 -9.59 3.55
N MET A 94 -20.20 -8.98 3.54
CA MET A 94 -19.74 -8.14 4.64
C MET A 94 -20.51 -6.80 4.67
N ASN A 95 -20.87 -6.35 5.87
CA ASN A 95 -21.43 -5.01 6.04
C ASN A 95 -20.35 -3.96 5.68
N PRO A 96 -20.66 -2.98 4.81
CA PRO A 96 -19.66 -2.02 4.32
C PRO A 96 -19.05 -1.15 5.43
N ARG A 97 -19.83 -0.78 6.46
CA ARG A 97 -19.31 -0.03 7.61
C ARG A 97 -18.35 -0.87 8.44
N SER A 98 -18.66 -2.16 8.61
CA SER A 98 -17.76 -3.10 9.30
C SER A 98 -16.48 -3.36 8.51
N ALA A 99 -16.55 -3.39 7.17
CA ALA A 99 -15.38 -3.52 6.30
C ALA A 99 -14.46 -2.30 6.47
N LEU A 100 -15.00 -1.09 6.35
CA LEU A 100 -14.24 0.15 6.55
C LEU A 100 -13.64 0.22 7.96
N GLY A 101 -14.45 -0.08 8.99
CA GLY A 101 -13.97 -0.09 10.38
C GLY A 101 -12.84 -1.09 10.60
N SER A 102 -12.88 -2.26 9.97
CA SER A 102 -11.79 -3.24 10.05
C SER A 102 -10.52 -2.74 9.40
N LEU A 103 -10.63 -2.13 8.21
CA LEU A 103 -9.49 -1.57 7.48
C LEU A 103 -8.81 -0.45 8.28
N LEU A 104 -9.60 0.48 8.84
CA LEU A 104 -9.09 1.56 9.67
C LEU A 104 -8.49 1.06 10.98
N ALA A 105 -9.12 0.08 11.62
CA ALA A 105 -8.57 -0.54 12.83
C ALA A 105 -7.19 -1.16 12.57
N TRP A 106 -6.99 -1.76 11.40
CA TRP A 106 -5.70 -2.32 11.02
C TRP A 106 -4.67 -1.23 10.73
N SER A 107 -5.09 -0.15 10.07
CA SER A 107 -4.22 1.00 9.87
C SER A 107 -3.65 1.54 11.19
N VAL A 108 -4.52 1.69 12.21
CA VAL A 108 -4.11 2.12 13.56
C VAL A 108 -3.24 1.07 14.25
N ARG A 109 -3.67 -0.20 14.24
CA ARG A 109 -3.03 -1.29 14.98
C ARG A 109 -1.61 -1.57 14.49
N TYR A 110 -1.42 -1.62 13.17
CA TYR A 110 -0.15 -1.96 12.55
C TYR A 110 0.67 -0.73 12.17
N ARG A 111 0.15 0.50 12.40
CA ARG A 111 0.80 1.76 11.99
C ARG A 111 1.11 1.83 10.49
N VAL A 112 0.30 1.15 9.68
CA VAL A 112 0.37 1.17 8.21
C VAL A 112 -0.75 2.09 7.71
N PRO A 113 -0.46 3.28 7.19
CA PRO A 113 -1.49 4.18 6.69
C PRO A 113 -2.32 3.52 5.57
N VAL A 114 -3.58 3.90 5.49
CA VAL A 114 -4.48 3.53 4.40
C VAL A 114 -4.97 4.80 3.73
N PHE A 115 -4.64 4.98 2.46
CA PHE A 115 -5.15 6.09 1.66
C PHE A 115 -6.20 5.63 0.65
N PHE A 116 -7.28 6.39 0.56
CA PHE A 116 -8.31 6.24 -0.46
C PHE A 116 -7.99 7.20 -1.61
N ALA A 117 -7.64 6.64 -2.76
CA ALA A 117 -7.16 7.40 -3.92
C ALA A 117 -8.30 7.82 -4.87
N GLY A 118 -9.52 7.35 -4.67
CA GLY A 118 -10.64 7.63 -5.58
C GLY A 118 -10.71 6.64 -6.75
N ASP A 119 -9.73 6.67 -7.64
CA ASP A 119 -9.69 5.78 -8.81
C ASP A 119 -8.26 5.32 -9.12
N ARG A 120 -8.11 4.56 -10.21
CA ARG A 120 -6.83 4.00 -10.67
C ARG A 120 -5.81 5.07 -11.06
N GLU A 121 -6.24 6.13 -11.72
CA GLU A 121 -5.34 7.19 -12.18
C GLU A 121 -4.74 7.94 -10.99
N HIS A 122 -5.61 8.31 -10.05
CA HIS A 122 -5.20 8.96 -8.81
C HIS A 122 -4.43 8.01 -7.89
N GLY A 123 -4.76 6.71 -7.88
CA GLY A 123 -3.99 5.67 -7.19
C GLY A 123 -2.54 5.59 -7.67
N ARG A 124 -2.34 5.64 -8.99
CA ARG A 124 -1.01 5.71 -9.61
C ARG A 124 -0.25 6.98 -9.22
N ALA A 125 -0.89 8.14 -9.34
CA ALA A 125 -0.28 9.43 -9.01
C ALA A 125 0.12 9.49 -7.53
N LEU A 126 -0.76 9.04 -6.63
CA LEU A 126 -0.49 8.97 -5.20
C LEU A 126 0.65 8.01 -4.88
N THR A 127 0.66 6.80 -5.48
CA THR A 127 1.74 5.81 -5.33
C THR A 127 3.09 6.42 -5.66
N ARG A 128 3.23 7.06 -6.82
CA ARG A 128 4.47 7.76 -7.22
C ARG A 128 4.83 8.84 -6.20
N LYS A 129 3.87 9.66 -5.78
CA LYS A 129 4.14 10.79 -4.89
C LYS A 129 4.59 10.32 -3.50
N LEU A 130 4.01 9.24 -2.98
CA LEU A 130 4.40 8.64 -1.71
C LEU A 130 5.85 8.13 -1.76
N LEU A 131 6.22 7.42 -2.83
CA LEU A 131 7.61 6.99 -3.04
C LEU A 131 8.57 8.17 -3.18
N GLU A 132 8.17 9.23 -3.89
CA GLU A 132 8.95 10.47 -4.01
C GLU A 132 9.16 11.16 -2.65
N MET A 133 8.12 11.22 -1.80
CA MET A 133 8.24 11.79 -0.46
C MET A 133 9.13 10.93 0.43
N TYR A 134 8.96 9.62 0.41
CA TYR A 134 9.87 8.73 1.14
C TYR A 134 11.32 8.93 0.68
N TRP A 135 11.58 8.94 -0.64
CA TRP A 135 12.90 9.22 -1.19
C TRP A 135 13.45 10.54 -0.66
N LYS A 136 12.67 11.63 -0.71
CA LYS A 136 13.10 12.94 -0.24
C LYS A 136 13.46 12.95 1.26
N TYR A 137 12.68 12.28 2.10
CA TYR A 137 12.78 12.38 3.56
C TYR A 137 13.53 11.21 4.23
N ARG A 138 13.95 10.18 3.50
CA ARG A 138 14.60 8.98 4.06
C ARG A 138 15.83 9.26 4.92
N GLY A 139 16.55 10.37 4.71
CA GLY A 139 17.71 10.75 5.54
C GLY A 139 17.34 11.41 6.88
N GLU A 140 16.14 11.97 7.00
CA GLU A 140 15.66 12.63 8.23
C GLU A 140 15.11 11.60 9.23
N VAL A 141 14.49 10.53 8.72
CA VAL A 141 13.85 9.46 9.53
C VAL A 141 14.88 8.67 10.37
N TRP A 142 16.17 8.69 9.98
CA TRP A 142 17.25 7.95 10.64
C TRP A 142 17.92 8.68 11.81
N CYS A 143 17.78 10.00 11.93
CA CYS A 143 18.52 10.76 12.96
C CYS A 143 17.94 10.60 14.38
N GLU A 144 16.69 10.14 14.52
CA GLU A 144 16.01 10.02 15.82
C GLU A 144 16.07 8.61 16.44
N ARG A 145 16.46 7.57 15.68
CA ARG A 145 16.43 6.17 16.18
C ARG A 145 17.76 5.64 16.70
N THR A 146 18.87 6.34 16.48
CA THR A 146 20.21 5.97 16.99
C THR A 146 20.74 6.90 18.09
N GLY A 147 19.87 7.78 18.62
CA GLY A 147 20.17 8.66 19.76
C GLY A 147 19.54 8.13 21.05
N SER A 148 20.09 7.06 21.62
CA SER A 148 19.93 6.65 23.03
C SER A 148 21.07 5.72 23.43
#